data_AF-W5UA84-F1
#
_entry.id   AF-W5UA84-F1
#
_cell.length_a   1.000
_cell.length_b   1.000
_cell.length_c   1.000
_cell.angle_alpha   90.00
_cell.angle_beta   90.00
_cell.angle_gamma   90.00
#
_symmetry.space_group_name_H-M   'P 1'
#
loop_
_entity.id
_entity.type
_entity.pdbx_description
1 polymer ?
#
loop_
_entity_poly.entity_id
_entity_poly.type
_entity_poly.pdbx_seq_one_letter_code
_entity_poly.pdbx_strand_id
1 'polypeptide(L)'
;MWKQMNKLQKNRTVRYGVPMLLLVVGGSFGLREFTQIRYDAQKIKKKMDPALEARVNSHTHTDILQDEYEKLKQADLDSWTNIRGPRPWENSRQSQEEQRTQLTKTT
;
A
#
# COMPACT_ATOMS: atom_id res chain seq x y z
N MET A 1 -49.04 -15.88 -31.39
CA MET A 1 -48.22 -15.40 -30.25
C MET A 1 -47.64 -13.99 -30.45
N TRP A 2 -47.14 -13.59 -31.63
CA TRP A 2 -46.55 -12.24 -31.80
C TRP A 2 -47.49 -11.04 -31.67
N LYS A 3 -48.80 -11.18 -31.92
CA LYS A 3 -49.76 -10.06 -31.75
C LYS A 3 -49.87 -9.56 -30.30
N GLN A 4 -49.66 -10.42 -29.30
CA GLN A 4 -49.71 -10.00 -27.89
C GLN A 4 -48.46 -9.23 -27.47
N MET A 5 -47.29 -9.53 -28.06
CA MET A 5 -46.04 -8.82 -27.82
C MET A 5 -46.12 -7.34 -28.21
N ASN A 6 -46.73 -7.06 -29.37
CA ASN A 6 -46.91 -5.70 -29.87
C ASN A 6 -47.89 -4.88 -29.02
N LYS A 7 -48.86 -5.54 -28.36
CA LYS A 7 -49.80 -4.87 -27.44
C LYS A 7 -49.10 -4.47 -26.15
N LEU A 8 -48.22 -5.33 -25.62
CA LEU A 8 -47.41 -5.09 -24.43
C LEU A 8 -46.38 -3.96 -24.65
N GLN A 9 -45.69 -3.93 -25.79
CA GLN A 9 -44.75 -2.85 -26.11
C GLN A 9 -45.40 -1.47 -26.30
N LYS A 10 -46.71 -1.42 -26.59
CA LYS A 10 -47.45 -0.17 -26.79
C LYS A 10 -47.85 0.51 -25.48
N ASN A 11 -47.84 -0.21 -24.35
CA ASN A 11 -48.12 0.35 -23.03
C ASN A 11 -46.97 1.25 -22.55
N ARG A 12 -47.31 2.47 -22.10
CA ARG A 12 -46.33 3.47 -21.62
C ARG A 12 -45.46 2.93 -20.48
N THR A 13 -46.04 2.19 -19.54
CA THR A 13 -45.31 1.60 -18.39
C THR A 13 -44.26 0.58 -18.82
N VAL A 14 -44.56 -0.26 -19.82
CA VAL A 14 -43.59 -1.25 -20.32
C VAL A 14 -42.52 -0.55 -21.16
N ARG A 15 -42.92 0.38 -22.02
CA ARG A 15 -42.01 1.10 -22.93
C ARG A 15 -40.95 1.94 -22.20
N TYR A 16 -41.30 2.54 -21.07
CA TYR A 16 -40.39 3.39 -20.29
C TYR A 16 -39.87 2.72 -19.01
N GLY A 17 -40.67 1.85 -18.39
CA GLY A 17 -40.29 1.15 -17.16
C GLY A 17 -39.30 0.02 -17.39
N VAL A 18 -39.43 -0.75 -18.49
CA VAL A 18 -38.47 -1.84 -18.78
C VAL A 18 -37.06 -1.30 -18.99
N PRO A 19 -36.81 -0.25 -19.80
CA PRO A 19 -35.47 0.33 -19.93
C PRO A 19 -34.92 0.85 -18.59
N MET A 20 -35.76 1.51 -17.77
CA MET A 20 -35.33 2.02 -16.47
C MET A 20 -34.94 0.89 -15.52
N LEU A 21 -35.73 -0.18 -15.46
CA LEU A 21 -35.46 -1.34 -14.61
C LEU A 21 -34.21 -2.09 -15.08
N LEU A 22 -34.02 -2.22 -16.39
CA LEU A 22 -32.79 -2.76 -16.99
C LEU A 22 -31.56 -1.93 -16.59
N LEU A 23 -31.68 -0.60 -16.59
CA LEU A 23 -30.61 0.31 -16.16
C LEU A 23 -30.28 0.14 -14.68
N VAL A 24 -31.28 0.01 -13.81
CA VAL A 24 -31.08 -0.17 -12.37
C VAL A 24 -30.42 -1.52 -12.06
N VAL A 25 -30.94 -2.60 -12.64
CA VAL A 25 -30.40 -3.95 -12.42
C VAL A 25 -29.03 -4.09 -13.08
N GLY A 26 -28.88 -3.62 -14.33
CA GLY A 26 -27.62 -3.63 -15.05
C GLY A 26 -26.56 -2.75 -14.40
N GLY A 27 -26.92 -1.58 -13.88
CA GLY A 27 -26.03 -0.70 -13.13
C GLY A 27 -25.58 -1.32 -11.80
N SER A 28 -26.50 -1.98 -11.07
CA SER A 28 -26.18 -2.64 -9.80
C SER A 28 -25.19 -3.79 -9.96
N PHE A 29 -25.34 -4.59 -11.03
CA PHE A 29 -24.38 -5.65 -11.36
C PHE A 29 -23.09 -5.12 -11.98
N GLY A 30 -23.17 -4.14 -12.88
CA GLY A 30 -22.01 -3.59 -13.58
C GLY A 30 -21.05 -2.84 -12.65
N LEU A 31 -21.56 -1.97 -11.77
CA LEU A 31 -20.72 -1.20 -10.84
C LEU A 31 -19.99 -2.08 -9.82
N ARG A 32 -20.54 -3.25 -9.48
CA ARG A 32 -19.93 -4.19 -8.53
C ARG A 32 -18.53 -4.62 -8.98
N GLU A 33 -18.36 -4.96 -10.24
CA GLU A 33 -17.05 -5.34 -10.79
C GLU A 33 -16.08 -4.15 -10.81
N PHE A 34 -16.53 -2.96 -11.21
CA PHE A 34 -15.68 -1.76 -11.26
C PHE A 34 -15.18 -1.30 -9.88
N THR A 35 -16.01 -1.45 -8.83
CA THR A 35 -15.61 -1.06 -7.47
C THR A 35 -14.56 -1.99 -6.86
N GLN A 36 -14.49 -3.25 -7.30
CA GLN A 36 -13.53 -4.23 -6.81
C GLN A 36 -12.11 -3.99 -7.36
N ILE A 37 -12.00 -3.46 -8.58
CA ILE A 37 -10.72 -3.18 -9.26
C ILE A 37 -9.78 -2.34 -8.38
N ARG A 38 -10.31 -1.35 -7.64
CA ARG A 38 -9.49 -0.49 -6.78
C ARG A 38 -8.85 -1.26 -5.64
N TYR A 39 -9.60 -2.17 -5.01
CA TYR A 39 -9.12 -2.98 -3.90
C TYR A 39 -8.14 -4.05 -4.38
N ASP A 40 -8.42 -4.68 -5.52
CA ASP A 40 -7.52 -5.68 -6.10
C ASP A 40 -6.20 -5.06 -6.57
N ALA A 41 -6.24 -3.88 -7.20
CA ALA A 41 -5.04 -3.15 -7.59
C ALA A 41 -4.20 -2.70 -6.37
N GLN A 42 -4.86 -2.27 -5.29
CA GLN A 42 -4.17 -1.97 -4.03
C GLN A 42 -3.59 -3.21 -3.36
N LYS A 43 -4.29 -4.35 -3.40
CA LYS A 43 -3.83 -5.63 -2.88
C LYS A 43 -2.59 -6.12 -3.63
N ILE A 44 -2.55 -5.96 -4.95
CA ILE A 44 -1.38 -6.27 -5.78
C ILE A 44 -0.19 -5.37 -5.43
N LYS A 45 -0.41 -4.05 -5.26
CA LYS A 45 0.67 -3.11 -4.87
C LYS A 45 1.23 -3.35 -3.46
N LYS A 46 0.46 -3.96 -2.56
CA LYS A 46 0.88 -4.26 -1.18
C LYS A 46 1.60 -5.59 -1.03
N LYS A 47 1.50 -6.51 -2.00
CA LYS A 47 2.30 -7.74 -1.99
C LYS A 47 3.76 -7.33 -2.19
N MET A 48 4.58 -7.60 -1.20
CA MET A 48 6.02 -7.44 -1.38
C MET A 48 6.50 -8.55 -2.32
N ASP A 49 7.59 -8.30 -3.04
CA ASP A 49 8.21 -9.34 -3.85
C ASP A 49 8.54 -10.54 -2.92
N PRO A 50 8.14 -11.78 -3.24
CA PRO A 50 8.42 -12.95 -2.40
C PRO A 50 9.91 -13.10 -2.04
N ALA A 51 10.82 -12.63 -2.90
CA ALA A 51 12.25 -12.57 -2.58
C ALA A 51 12.58 -11.58 -1.45
N LEU A 52 11.86 -10.47 -1.36
CA LEU A 52 12.01 -9.44 -0.32
C LEU A 52 11.31 -9.87 0.98
N GLU A 53 10.13 -10.49 0.91
CA GLU A 53 9.44 -11.05 2.09
C GLU A 53 10.30 -12.12 2.78
N ALA A 54 10.92 -13.02 2.01
CA ALA A 54 11.82 -14.04 2.56
C ALA A 54 13.02 -13.41 3.28
N ARG A 55 13.59 -12.33 2.74
CA ARG A 55 14.68 -11.58 3.40
C ARG A 55 14.19 -10.91 4.68
N VAL A 56 13.08 -10.19 4.65
CA VAL A 56 12.54 -9.50 5.84
C VAL A 56 12.20 -10.50 6.94
N ASN A 57 11.51 -11.60 6.62
CA ASN A 57 11.15 -12.63 7.59
C ASN A 57 12.39 -13.37 8.15
N SER A 58 13.47 -13.50 7.36
CA SER A 58 14.74 -14.02 7.87
C SER A 58 15.42 -13.09 8.88
N HIS A 59 15.06 -11.80 8.91
CA HIS A 59 15.60 -10.83 9.85
C HIS A 59 14.69 -10.58 11.06
N THR A 60 13.44 -11.06 11.05
CA THR A 60 12.55 -11.02 12.22
C THR A 60 12.78 -12.24 13.12
N HIS A 61 13.98 -12.38 13.69
CA HIS A 61 14.21 -13.36 14.73
C HIS A 61 13.96 -12.71 16.10
N THR A 62 13.11 -13.33 16.92
CA THR A 62 12.79 -12.85 18.28
C THR A 62 14.00 -12.91 19.22
N ASP A 63 14.94 -13.81 18.95
CA ASP A 63 16.19 -13.96 19.71
C ASP A 63 17.14 -12.75 19.51
N ILE A 64 16.97 -12.00 18.41
CA ILE A 64 17.73 -10.75 18.16
C ILE A 64 17.48 -9.73 19.27
N LEU A 65 16.29 -9.69 19.88
CA LEU A 65 16.01 -8.66 20.89
C LEU A 65 16.88 -8.79 22.14
N GLN A 66 17.13 -10.02 22.59
CA GLN A 66 17.99 -10.28 23.75
C GLN A 66 19.46 -9.99 23.39
N ASP A 67 19.91 -10.42 22.22
CA ASP A 67 21.27 -10.17 21.73
C ASP A 67 21.54 -8.66 21.52
N GLU A 68 20.59 -7.93 20.94
CA GLU A 68 20.69 -6.47 20.78
C GLU A 68 20.65 -5.75 22.13
N TYR A 69 19.87 -6.26 23.08
CA TYR A 69 19.88 -5.72 24.44
C TYR A 69 21.24 -5.91 25.12
N GLU A 70 21.87 -7.08 24.97
CA GLU A 70 23.21 -7.33 25.51
C GLU A 70 24.27 -6.44 24.84
N LYS A 71 24.19 -6.19 23.53
CA LYS A 71 25.06 -5.23 22.82
C LYS A 71 24.88 -3.81 23.35
N LEU A 72 23.64 -3.36 23.53
CA LEU A 72 23.34 -2.03 24.06
C LEU A 72 23.82 -1.85 25.50
N LYS A 73 23.76 -2.91 26.32
CA LYS A 73 24.29 -2.88 27.70
C LYS A 73 25.82 -2.72 27.74
N GLN A 74 26.52 -3.19 26.72
CA GLN A 74 27.99 -3.07 26.59
C GLN A 74 28.43 -1.76 25.94
N ALA A 75 27.53 -1.07 25.23
CA ALA A 75 27.83 0.19 24.56
C ALA A 75 27.93 1.36 25.56
N ASP A 76 28.87 2.28 25.32
CA ASP A 76 28.94 3.55 26.04
C ASP A 76 27.82 4.48 25.55
N LEU A 77 26.81 4.70 26.39
CA LEU A 77 25.66 5.55 26.09
C LEU A 77 25.89 7.01 26.53
N ASP A 78 26.91 7.27 27.35
CA ASP A 78 27.15 8.60 27.93
C ASP A 78 27.78 9.56 26.89
N SER A 79 28.45 9.02 25.87
CA SER A 79 29.03 9.77 24.75
C SER A 79 28.11 9.91 23.52
N TRP A 80 26.81 9.62 23.66
CA TRP A 80 25.87 9.67 22.53
C TRP A 80 25.66 11.09 21.98
N THR A 81 25.76 11.25 20.66
CA THR A 81 25.49 12.51 19.96
C THR A 81 24.36 12.35 18.93
N ASN A 82 23.49 13.36 18.81
CA ASN A 82 22.39 13.33 17.85
C ASN A 82 22.87 13.70 16.44
N ILE A 83 22.90 12.73 15.54
CA ILE A 83 23.25 12.93 14.14
C ILE A 83 21.97 13.14 13.31
N ARG A 84 21.95 14.20 12.50
CA ARG A 84 20.82 14.50 11.60
C ARG A 84 20.93 13.71 10.29
N GLY A 85 19.82 13.14 9.83
CA GLY A 85 19.74 12.58 8.48
C GLY A 85 19.81 13.64 7.37
N PRO A 86 20.22 13.27 6.14
CA PRO A 86 20.26 14.19 5.01
C PRO A 86 18.85 14.66 4.64
N ARG A 87 18.71 15.92 4.27
CA ARG A 87 17.44 16.42 3.70
C ARG A 87 17.17 15.75 2.35
N PRO A 88 15.92 15.70 1.88
CA PRO A 88 15.57 15.05 0.61
C PRO A 88 16.34 15.59 -0.62
N TRP A 89 16.84 16.82 -0.53
CA TRP A 89 17.62 17.49 -1.57
C TRP A 89 19.14 17.51 -1.30
N GLU A 90 19.60 16.93 -0.19
CA GLU A 90 21.02 16.82 0.15
C GLU A 90 21.56 15.46 -0.31
N ASN A 91 22.81 15.44 -0.77
CA ASN A 91 23.45 14.19 -1.16
C ASN A 91 23.76 13.36 0.11
N SER A 92 23.20 12.16 0.19
CA SER A 92 23.30 11.30 1.37
C SER A 92 24.73 10.87 1.68
N ARG A 93 25.56 10.62 0.66
CA ARG A 93 26.96 10.20 0.87
C ARG A 93 27.81 11.35 1.40
N GLN A 94 27.72 12.51 0.76
CA GLN A 94 28.48 13.69 1.17
C GLN A 94 28.12 14.12 2.60
N SER A 95 26.83 14.14 2.93
CA SER A 95 26.37 14.49 4.28
C SER A 95 26.89 13.53 5.35
N GLN A 96 26.94 12.22 5.05
CA GLN A 96 27.48 11.21 5.97
C GLN A 96 29.01 11.30 6.11
N GLU A 97 29.71 11.58 5.02
CA GLU A 97 31.17 11.78 5.03
C GLU A 97 31.55 13.01 5.88
N GLU A 98 30.85 14.13 5.70
CA GLU A 98 31.03 15.33 6.51
C GLU A 98 30.81 15.05 8.00
N GLN A 99 29.74 14.33 8.35
CA GLN A 99 29.47 13.94 9.74
C GLN A 99 30.58 13.09 10.33
N ARG A 100 31.07 12.08 9.58
CA ARG A 100 32.21 11.25 10.01
C ARG A 100 33.45 12.08 10.25
N THR A 101 33.78 13.00 9.34
CA THR A 101 34.95 13.87 9.51
C THR A 101 34.84 14.80 10.71
N GLN A 102 33.64 15.26 11.07
CA GLN A 102 33.43 16.09 12.26
C GLN A 102 33.55 15.29 13.56
N LEU A 103 33.03 14.06 13.58
CA LEU A 103 33.18 13.15 14.72
C LEU A 103 34.66 12.81 14.97
N THR A 104 35.43 12.48 13.93
CA THR A 104 36.86 12.18 14.06
C THR A 104 37.74 13.36 14.47
N LYS A 105 37.25 14.60 14.31
CA LYS A 105 37.96 15.82 14.74
C LYS A 105 37.67 16.20 16.19
N THR A 106 36.60 15.65 16.77
CA THR A 106 36.12 16.00 18.11
C THR A 106 36.64 15.02 19.17
N THR A 107 37.03 13.81 18.75
CA THR A 107 37.82 12.83 19.54
C THR A 107 39.30 13.17 19.49
#